data_AF-A0A2B8AVC6-F1
#
_entry.id   AF-A0A2B8AVC6-F1
#
_cell.length_a   1.000
_cell.length_b   1.000
_cell.length_c   1.000
_cell.angle_alpha   90.00
_cell.angle_beta   90.00
_cell.angle_gamma   90.00
#
_symmetry.space_group_name_H-M   'P 1'
#
loop_
_entity.id
_entity.type
_entity.pdbx_description
1 polymer ?
#
loop_
_entity_poly.entity_id
_entity_poly.type
_entity_poly.pdbx_seq_one_letter_code
_entity_poly.pdbx_strand_id
1 'polypeptide(L)'
;MGYGRVEDGVPVTVGDSQVGGETLMTLDAVAAAYRLKMDSQAHEDTFNAARPEDEKVTVWKATWIPVVSHGAADSTSGLYLDTVTGHLGRWSRYNEAPGNVFDTLVTYLEETADALETPALATGDRPGLIGGALVWRRRVSPSLKDQWRPLVG
;
A
#
# COMPACT_ATOMS: atom_id res chain seq x y z
N MET A 1 -30.65 15.32 27.66
CA MET A 1 -30.07 16.24 26.65
C MET A 1 -28.83 15.52 26.12
N GLY A 2 -28.86 14.74 25.04
CA GLY A 2 -29.22 15.05 23.64
C GLY A 2 -27.93 15.41 22.90
N TYR A 3 -27.50 14.84 21.76
CA TYR A 3 -28.01 13.84 20.80
C TYR A 3 -26.84 13.30 19.94
N GLY A 4 -27.00 12.08 19.39
CA GLY A 4 -26.48 11.61 18.09
C GLY A 4 -25.02 11.12 18.04
N ARG A 5 -24.67 10.05 17.32
CA ARG A 5 -25.35 9.31 16.24
C ARG A 5 -24.78 7.89 16.17
N VAL A 6 -25.67 6.93 15.93
CA VAL A 6 -25.34 5.55 15.56
C VAL A 6 -24.97 5.58 14.07
N GLU A 7 -23.78 5.10 13.69
CA GLU A 7 -23.52 4.68 12.32
C GLU A 7 -22.97 3.25 12.33
N ASP A 8 -23.89 2.37 11.94
CA ASP A 8 -23.72 1.12 11.20
C ASP A 8 -22.69 0.11 11.71
N GLY A 9 -23.24 -0.90 12.40
CA GLY A 9 -22.61 -2.18 12.67
C GLY A 9 -22.26 -2.95 11.40
N VAL A 10 -21.15 -2.57 10.78
CA VAL A 10 -20.37 -3.44 9.91
C VAL A 10 -19.23 -3.98 10.77
N PRO A 11 -19.12 -5.31 10.98
CA PRO A 11 -17.92 -5.85 11.59
C PRO A 11 -16.74 -5.47 10.70
N VAL A 12 -15.72 -4.83 11.28
CA VAL A 12 -14.45 -4.61 10.59
C VAL A 12 -13.84 -5.99 10.38
N THR A 13 -14.10 -6.59 9.23
CA THR A 13 -13.44 -7.82 8.81
C THR A 13 -11.97 -7.47 8.67
N VAL A 14 -11.15 -8.00 9.56
CA VAL A 14 -9.71 -8.14 9.32
C VAL A 14 -9.60 -8.93 8.02
N GLY A 15 -9.28 -8.27 6.90
CA GLY A 15 -9.22 -8.94 5.60
C GLY A 15 -9.64 -8.15 4.35
N ASP A 16 -10.02 -6.87 4.44
CA ASP A 16 -10.16 -6.06 3.21
C ASP A 16 -8.78 -5.57 2.72
N SER A 17 -7.92 -6.52 2.34
CA SER A 17 -6.75 -6.24 1.50
C SER A 17 -7.29 -5.67 0.19
N GLN A 18 -7.23 -4.34 0.03
CA GLN A 18 -7.44 -3.71 -1.27
C GLN A 18 -6.27 -4.07 -2.17
N VAL A 19 -6.35 -5.25 -2.74
CA VAL A 19 -5.45 -5.74 -3.77
C VAL A 19 -5.80 -5.08 -5.08
N GLY A 20 -4.76 -4.72 -5.82
CA GLY A 20 -4.88 -4.16 -7.15
C GLY A 20 -4.69 -2.64 -7.19
N GLY A 21 -3.56 -2.22 -7.75
CA GLY A 21 -3.29 -0.83 -8.11
C GLY A 21 -1.83 -0.42 -8.04
N GLU A 22 -1.00 -1.27 -7.46
CA GLU A 22 0.41 -1.01 -7.16
C GLU A 22 1.28 -2.03 -7.93
N THR A 23 2.53 -1.70 -8.19
CA THR A 23 3.49 -2.50 -8.97
C THR A 23 4.65 -2.91 -8.10
N LEU A 24 5.10 -4.17 -8.23
CA LEU A 24 6.34 -4.64 -7.62
C LEU A 24 7.50 -3.75 -8.07
N MET A 25 8.26 -3.28 -7.10
CA MET A 25 9.42 -2.43 -7.37
C MET A 25 10.56 -3.26 -7.95
N THR A 26 11.35 -2.67 -8.84
CA THR A 26 12.64 -3.24 -9.22
C THR A 26 13.61 -3.17 -8.04
N LEU A 27 14.63 -4.03 -8.00
CA LEU A 27 15.62 -4.01 -6.90
C LEU A 27 16.31 -2.64 -6.75
N ASP A 28 16.59 -1.96 -7.88
CA ASP A 28 17.16 -0.61 -7.85
C ASP A 28 16.21 0.41 -7.24
N ALA A 29 14.91 0.32 -7.56
CA ALA A 29 13.88 1.17 -6.98
C ALA A 29 13.69 0.89 -5.49
N VAL A 30 13.73 -0.38 -5.07
CA VAL A 30 13.73 -0.77 -3.65
C VAL A 30 14.90 -0.14 -2.92
N ALA A 31 16.12 -0.28 -3.44
CA ALA A 31 17.32 0.27 -2.81
C ALA A 31 17.27 1.81 -2.74
N ALA A 32 16.79 2.47 -3.79
CA ALA A 32 16.63 3.92 -3.81
C ALA A 32 15.60 4.40 -2.77
N ALA A 33 14.41 3.78 -2.74
CA ALA A 33 13.37 4.13 -1.78
C ALA A 33 13.79 3.82 -0.33
N TYR A 34 14.45 2.68 -0.09
CA TYR A 34 14.94 2.32 1.23
C TYR A 34 15.96 3.35 1.75
N ARG A 35 16.93 3.76 0.92
CA ARG A 35 17.89 4.82 1.30
C ARG A 35 17.19 6.13 1.64
N LEU A 36 16.25 6.57 0.78
CA LEU A 36 15.47 7.79 1.03
C LEU A 36 14.73 7.73 2.37
N LYS A 37 14.15 6.57 2.71
CA LYS A 37 13.43 6.39 3.98
C LYS A 37 14.35 6.33 5.18
N MET A 38 15.51 5.69 5.06
CA MET A 38 16.54 5.71 6.10
C MET A 38 17.09 7.11 6.34
N ASP A 39 17.28 7.92 5.28
CA ASP A 39 17.69 9.32 5.40
C ASP A 39 16.60 10.15 6.12
N SER A 40 15.32 9.92 5.80
CA SER A 40 14.21 10.54 6.53
C SER A 40 14.17 10.15 8.00
N GLN A 41 14.42 8.87 8.34
CA GLN A 41 14.52 8.44 9.74
C GLN A 41 15.72 9.09 10.44
N ALA A 42 16.88 9.14 9.80
CA ALA A 42 18.07 9.79 10.36
C ALA A 42 17.84 11.29 10.60
N HIS A 43 17.08 11.96 9.72
CA HIS A 43 16.65 13.33 9.93
C HIS A 43 15.71 13.45 11.13
N GLU A 44 14.70 12.57 11.25
CA GLU A 44 13.79 12.55 12.39
C GLU A 44 14.53 12.29 13.72
N ASP A 45 15.57 11.45 13.69
CA ASP A 45 16.39 11.13 14.86
C ASP A 45 17.08 12.37 15.45
N THR A 46 17.38 13.38 14.62
CA THR A 46 17.93 14.66 15.11
C THR A 46 16.92 15.42 15.98
N PHE A 47 15.63 15.36 15.64
CA PHE A 47 14.57 15.95 16.47
C PHE A 47 14.26 15.07 17.68
N ASN A 48 14.24 13.75 17.49
CA ASN A 48 14.02 12.79 18.57
C ASN A 48 15.10 12.83 19.66
N ALA A 49 16.32 13.29 19.36
CA ALA A 49 17.39 13.43 20.35
C ALA A 49 17.02 14.36 21.52
N ALA A 50 16.12 15.32 21.29
CA ALA A 50 15.62 16.23 22.31
C ALA A 50 14.29 15.78 22.94
N ARG A 51 13.68 14.68 22.45
CA ARG A 51 12.37 14.20 22.90
C ARG A 51 12.51 13.10 23.96
N PRO A 52 11.58 13.03 24.93
CA PRO A 52 11.35 11.83 25.75
C PRO A 52 11.10 10.59 24.88
N GLU A 53 11.46 9.40 25.38
CA GLU A 53 11.35 8.13 24.63
C GLU A 53 9.92 7.86 24.12
N ASP A 54 8.90 8.19 24.91
CA ASP A 54 7.49 8.00 24.59
C ASP A 54 6.95 8.97 23.52
N GLU A 55 7.68 10.07 23.26
CA GLU A 55 7.35 11.06 22.23
C GLU A 55 8.19 10.88 20.95
N LYS A 56 9.08 9.89 20.90
CA LYS A 56 9.90 9.65 19.71
C LYS A 56 9.04 9.17 18.55
N VAL A 57 9.26 9.78 17.40
CA VAL A 57 8.56 9.43 16.17
C VAL A 57 9.42 8.46 15.37
N THR A 58 8.86 7.30 15.03
CA THR A 58 9.46 6.38 14.07
C THR A 58 8.82 6.61 12.71
N VAL A 59 9.61 7.14 11.78
CA VAL A 59 9.26 7.34 10.36
C VAL A 59 9.52 6.06 9.56
N TRP A 60 10.61 5.36 9.85
CA TRP A 60 11.01 4.13 9.18
C TRP A 60 11.83 3.22 10.09
N LYS A 61 11.69 1.90 9.93
CA LYS A 61 12.56 0.92 10.60
C LYS A 61 13.49 0.27 9.58
N ALA A 62 14.69 -0.11 10.01
CA ALA A 62 15.63 -0.83 9.15
C ALA A 62 15.07 -2.19 8.65
N THR A 63 14.09 -2.76 9.36
CA THR A 63 13.42 -4.01 8.99
C THR A 63 12.29 -3.81 7.98
N TRP A 64 11.96 -2.57 7.63
CA TRP A 64 10.90 -2.25 6.67
C TRP A 64 11.50 -2.09 5.28
N ILE A 65 11.20 -3.04 4.39
CA ILE A 65 11.71 -3.08 3.02
C ILE A 65 10.60 -2.67 2.05
N PRO A 66 10.73 -1.59 1.28
CA PRO A 66 9.71 -1.23 0.30
C PRO A 66 9.66 -2.29 -0.80
N VAL A 67 8.48 -2.77 -1.16
CA VAL A 67 8.31 -3.88 -2.12
C VAL A 67 7.29 -3.59 -3.22
N VAL A 68 6.28 -2.78 -2.93
CA VAL A 68 5.25 -2.38 -3.91
C VAL A 68 5.12 -0.86 -3.87
N SER A 69 4.85 -0.23 -5.01
CA SER A 69 4.64 1.22 -5.11
C SER A 69 3.58 1.58 -6.16
N HIS A 70 3.20 2.85 -6.22
CA HIS A 70 2.21 3.38 -7.17
C HIS A 70 2.54 3.10 -8.66
N GLY A 71 3.82 2.92 -8.99
CA GLY A 71 4.35 2.47 -10.28
C GLY A 71 5.83 2.17 -10.10
N ALA A 72 6.47 1.41 -10.99
CA ALA A 72 7.82 0.85 -10.75
C ALA A 72 8.93 1.86 -10.37
N ALA A 73 8.72 3.15 -10.64
CA ALA A 73 9.63 4.25 -10.29
C ALA A 73 9.05 5.25 -9.27
N ASP A 74 7.83 5.03 -8.75
CA ASP A 74 7.23 5.90 -7.75
C ASP A 74 7.80 5.58 -6.37
N SER A 75 8.35 6.61 -5.70
CA SER A 75 8.89 6.50 -4.35
C SER A 75 8.09 7.31 -3.32
N THR A 76 6.84 7.67 -3.63
CA THR A 76 6.01 8.56 -2.79
C THR A 76 5.00 7.82 -1.92
N SER A 77 4.54 6.64 -2.34
CA SER A 77 3.71 5.75 -1.53
C SER A 77 3.74 4.31 -2.05
N GLY A 78 3.42 3.38 -1.16
CA GLY A 78 3.38 1.96 -1.48
C GLY A 78 3.28 1.04 -0.27
N LEU A 79 3.70 -0.20 -0.47
CA LEU A 79 3.78 -1.23 0.56
C LEU A 79 5.23 -1.53 0.92
N TYR A 80 5.47 -1.79 2.20
CA TYR A 80 6.72 -2.33 2.71
C TYR A 80 6.48 -3.68 3.37
N LEU A 81 7.46 -4.57 3.31
CA LEU A 81 7.53 -5.79 4.09
C LEU A 81 8.28 -5.50 5.39
N ASP A 82 7.65 -5.78 6.53
CA ASP A 82 8.36 -5.85 7.80
C ASP A 82 9.00 -7.24 7.91
N THR A 83 10.33 -7.31 7.77
CA THR A 83 11.06 -8.59 7.77
C THR A 83 11.05 -9.28 9.14
N VAL A 84 10.63 -8.59 10.21
CA VAL A 84 10.49 -9.20 11.54
C VAL A 84 9.18 -9.96 11.66
N THR A 85 8.09 -9.38 11.16
CA THR A 85 6.74 -9.94 11.33
C THR A 85 6.26 -10.69 10.09
N GLY A 86 6.88 -10.49 8.93
CA GLY A 86 6.44 -11.00 7.64
C GLY A 86 5.23 -10.26 7.05
N HIS A 87 4.72 -9.24 7.76
CA HIS A 87 3.54 -8.51 7.35
C HIS A 87 3.87 -7.37 6.42
N LEU A 88 2.89 -6.98 5.61
CA LEU A 88 2.98 -5.82 4.74
C LEU A 88 2.38 -4.60 5.46
N GLY A 89 3.05 -3.46 5.42
CA GLY A 89 2.51 -2.18 5.88
C GLY A 89 2.45 -1.16 4.77
N ARG A 90 1.62 -0.12 4.93
CA ARG A 90 1.58 1.02 4.01
C ARG A 90 2.60 2.07 4.39
N TRP A 91 3.16 2.73 3.38
CA TRP A 91 3.94 3.92 3.55
C TRP A 91 3.52 5.01 2.57
N SER A 92 3.65 6.26 3.00
CA SER A 92 3.47 7.43 2.15
C SER A 92 4.55 8.47 2.46
N ARG A 93 4.62 9.53 1.65
CA ARG A 93 5.48 10.69 1.90
C ARG A 93 5.07 11.49 3.14
N TYR A 94 3.85 11.26 3.64
CA TYR A 94 3.26 12.01 4.74
C TYR A 94 3.45 11.34 6.11
N ASN A 95 4.20 10.22 6.17
CA ASN A 95 4.45 9.47 7.39
C ASN A 95 3.15 9.14 8.13
N GLU A 96 2.16 8.62 7.38
CA GLU A 96 0.91 8.14 7.96
C GLU A 96 1.21 7.05 8.99
N ALA A 97 0.45 7.07 10.10
CA ALA A 97 0.56 6.05 11.13
C ALA A 97 0.39 4.65 10.50
N PRO A 98 1.11 3.62 10.99
CA PRO A 98 1.02 2.25 10.48
C PRO A 98 -0.34 1.64 10.83
N GLY A 99 -1.40 2.09 10.16
CA GLY A 99 -2.79 1.74 10.46
C GLY A 99 -3.34 0.62 9.59
N ASN A 100 -2.73 0.34 8.44
CA ASN A 100 -3.18 -0.70 7.51
C ASN A 100 -2.06 -1.70 7.29
N VAL A 101 -2.03 -2.72 8.15
CA VAL A 101 -1.19 -3.91 7.98
C VAL A 101 -1.97 -4.90 7.12
N PHE A 102 -1.42 -5.27 5.97
CA PHE A 102 -1.89 -6.41 5.18
C PHE A 102 -1.19 -7.67 5.67
N ASP A 103 -1.82 -8.84 5.50
CA ASP A 103 -1.37 -10.11 6.09
C ASP A 103 0.08 -10.45 5.73
N THR A 104 0.35 -10.82 4.48
CA THR A 104 1.71 -11.18 4.04
C THR A 104 1.92 -10.83 2.58
N LEU A 105 3.18 -10.77 2.15
CA LEU A 105 3.51 -10.64 0.72
C LEU A 105 2.95 -11.80 -0.10
N VAL A 106 2.90 -13.01 0.47
CA VAL A 106 2.34 -14.19 -0.21
C VAL A 106 0.85 -13.99 -0.45
N THR A 107 0.09 -13.66 0.60
CA THR A 107 -1.35 -13.38 0.50
C THR A 107 -1.64 -12.28 -0.53
N TYR A 108 -0.87 -11.19 -0.52
CA TYR A 108 -1.02 -10.12 -1.49
C TYR A 108 -0.81 -10.60 -2.94
N LEU A 109 0.22 -11.42 -3.17
CA LEU A 109 0.52 -11.96 -4.51
C LEU A 109 -0.51 -12.99 -4.97
N GLU A 110 -0.99 -13.85 -4.06
CA GLU A 110 -2.04 -14.83 -4.33
C GLU A 110 -3.35 -14.13 -4.70
N GLU A 111 -3.80 -13.17 -3.90
CA GLU A 111 -5.00 -12.38 -4.19
C GLU A 111 -4.86 -11.59 -5.51
N THR A 112 -3.65 -11.11 -5.82
CA THR A 112 -3.37 -10.44 -7.10
C THR A 112 -3.47 -11.43 -8.27
N ALA A 113 -2.91 -12.63 -8.11
CA ALA A 113 -2.96 -13.69 -9.11
C ALA A 113 -4.40 -14.16 -9.34
N ASP A 114 -5.16 -14.43 -8.28
CA ASP A 114 -6.57 -14.83 -8.34
C ASP A 114 -7.41 -13.79 -9.08
N ALA A 115 -7.17 -12.50 -8.81
CA ALA A 115 -7.85 -11.41 -9.51
C ALA A 115 -7.49 -11.34 -10.99
N LEU A 116 -6.29 -11.76 -11.39
CA LEU A 116 -5.87 -11.82 -12.79
C LEU A 116 -6.33 -13.10 -13.50
N GLU A 117 -6.38 -14.22 -12.80
CA GLU A 117 -6.84 -15.51 -13.31
C GLU A 117 -8.36 -15.54 -13.49
N THR A 118 -9.10 -15.01 -12.51
CA THR A 118 -10.56 -14.90 -12.57
C THR A 118 -11.05 -13.47 -12.31
N PRO A 119 -10.85 -12.52 -13.25
CA PRO A 119 -11.19 -11.10 -13.07
C PRO A 119 -12.64 -10.80 -12.67
N ALA A 120 -13.57 -11.67 -13.07
CA ALA A 120 -14.99 -11.54 -12.73
C ALA A 120 -15.30 -11.77 -11.24
N LEU A 121 -14.44 -12.53 -10.54
CA LEU A 121 -14.60 -12.90 -9.13
C LEU A 121 -13.70 -12.11 -8.19
N ALA A 122 -12.90 -11.17 -8.70
CA ALA A 122 -12.06 -10.31 -7.88
C ALA A 122 -12.90 -9.60 -6.80
N THR A 123 -12.60 -9.90 -5.54
CA THR A 123 -13.26 -9.37 -4.34
C THR A 123 -12.85 -7.92 -4.06
N GLY A 124 -11.68 -7.50 -4.57
CA GLY A 124 -11.09 -6.17 -4.42
C GLY A 124 -11.25 -5.26 -5.65
N ASP A 125 -10.17 -4.56 -6.02
CA ASP A 125 -10.17 -3.77 -7.26
C ASP A 125 -10.16 -4.70 -8.48
N ARG A 126 -10.81 -4.28 -9.57
CA ARG A 126 -10.95 -5.12 -10.76
C ARG A 126 -9.84 -4.81 -11.77
N PRO A 127 -9.14 -5.82 -12.31
CA PRO A 127 -8.19 -5.60 -13.37
C PRO A 127 -8.91 -5.35 -14.70
N GLY A 128 -8.29 -4.53 -15.54
CA GLY A 128 -8.76 -4.25 -16.88
C GLY A 128 -7.66 -3.68 -17.76
N LEU A 129 -8.02 -3.27 -18.96
CA LEU A 129 -7.10 -2.82 -19.99
C LEU A 129 -7.42 -1.38 -20.41
N ILE A 130 -6.37 -0.56 -20.55
CA ILE A 130 -6.40 0.73 -21.26
C ILE A 130 -5.30 0.68 -22.31
N GLY A 131 -5.66 0.78 -23.59
CA GLY A 131 -4.68 0.73 -24.69
C GLY A 131 -3.83 -0.56 -24.71
N GLY A 132 -4.34 -1.67 -24.18
CA GLY A 132 -3.61 -2.93 -24.05
C GLY A 132 -2.73 -3.07 -22.82
N ALA A 133 -2.60 -2.04 -21.99
CA ALA A 133 -1.90 -2.09 -20.71
C ALA A 133 -2.85 -2.51 -19.57
N LEU A 134 -2.37 -3.39 -18.68
CA LEU A 134 -3.09 -3.80 -17.48
C LEU A 134 -3.19 -2.64 -16.48
N VAL A 135 -4.42 -2.29 -16.10
CA VAL A 135 -4.73 -1.21 -15.15
C VAL A 135 -5.89 -1.62 -14.24
N TRP A 136 -5.71 -1.42 -12.94
CA TRP A 136 -6.73 -1.64 -11.92
C TRP A 136 -7.75 -0.49 -11.88
N ARG A 137 -9.04 -0.79 -11.80
CA ARG A 137 -10.13 0.17 -12.05
C ARG A 137 -10.12 1.40 -11.13
N ARG A 138 -9.81 1.26 -9.84
CA ARG A 138 -9.71 2.40 -8.89
C ARG A 138 -8.59 3.36 -9.25
N ARG A 139 -7.61 2.93 -10.05
CA ARG A 139 -6.46 3.74 -10.49
C ARG A 139 -6.72 4.50 -11.79
N VAL A 140 -7.85 4.26 -12.42
CA VAL A 140 -8.20 4.93 -13.66
C VAL A 140 -8.65 6.36 -13.34
N SER A 141 -7.88 7.34 -13.82
CA SER A 141 -8.26 8.75 -13.71
C SER A 141 -9.64 8.97 -14.33
N PRO A 142 -10.43 9.95 -13.87
CA PRO A 142 -11.76 10.23 -14.43
C PRO A 142 -11.75 10.38 -15.96
N SER A 143 -10.69 10.99 -16.51
CA SER A 143 -10.49 11.19 -17.95
C SER A 143 -10.25 9.92 -18.77
N LEU A 144 -9.88 8.81 -18.13
CA LEU A 144 -9.57 7.54 -18.80
C LEU A 144 -10.60 6.44 -18.47
N LYS A 145 -11.63 6.75 -17.66
CA LYS A 145 -12.64 5.76 -17.23
C LYS A 145 -13.35 5.08 -18.39
N ASP A 146 -13.66 5.83 -19.44
CA ASP A 146 -14.37 5.31 -20.61
C ASP A 146 -13.47 4.46 -21.53
N GLN A 147 -12.15 4.56 -21.37
CA GLN A 147 -11.17 3.76 -22.10
C GLN A 147 -10.85 2.44 -21.41
N TRP A 148 -11.18 2.32 -20.12
CA TRP A 148 -10.96 1.11 -19.35
C TRP A 148 -11.96 0.03 -19.75
N ARG A 149 -11.44 -1.13 -20.13
CA ARG A 149 -12.23 -2.32 -20.44
C ARG A 149 -11.92 -3.42 -19.43
N PRO A 150 -12.94 -4.12 -18.88
CA PRO A 150 -12.68 -5.25 -17.99
C PRO A 150 -11.73 -6.27 -18.64
N LEU A 151 -10.80 -6.80 -17.86
CA LEU A 151 -10.00 -7.94 -18.30
C LEU A 151 -10.96 -9.14 -18.38
N VAL A 152 -10.99 -9.79 -19.54
CA VAL A 152 -11.72 -11.04 -19.73
C VAL A 152 -10.73 -12.19 -19.61
N GLY A 153 -11.08 -13.18 -18.80
CA GLY A 153 -10.36 -14.46 -18.69
C GLY A 153 -10.79 -15.43 -19.78
#